data_AF-A0A7V2YYD0-F1
#
_entry.id   AF-A0A7V2YYD0-F1
#
_cell.length_a   1.000
_cell.length_b   1.000
_cell.length_c   1.000
_cell.angle_alpha   90.00
_cell.angle_beta   90.00
_cell.angle_gamma   90.00
#
_symmetry.space_group_name_H-M   'P 1'
#
loop_
_entity.id
_entity.type
_entity.pdbx_description
1 polymer ?
#
loop_
_entity_poly.entity_id
_entity_poly.type
_entity_poly.pdbx_seq_one_letter_code
_entity_poly.pdbx_strand_id
1 'polypeptide(L)'
;MSSQPVCGCGCGCATPTLKAREDGADLKPLNAAQGALLAQTAQYVSDMIVKGLEHQKMLNAEHRSEFNPYLLYEGCVTYSERCDAAGHPDPQGGFCRGARGIIESSVAPNFDYFTIDYVGDSDKLIAHLGSRAGAEQSGILVDTRYPLNLMRLTKQMRGAYRKAKYEHEIIENTTPTDSTLKVWKECASVAEALDAIEKIVTIYLERVSLEGKFFNLFRIRPNMIEIHDDNLQDFIRIPGEEKPSYPERVLLITSTRVCRRCRAEFQEVFTDYTAAHPEIQFGVVFTDKPKMKFIPVVFEGHCGGVRNSGFVTPFIIPYRKGEYCGRYLATGKHDEPPSVADIQKMVEEYFA
;
A
#
# COMPACT_ATOMS: atom_id res chain seq x y z
N MET A 1 -51.57 4.87 -5.25
CA MET A 1 -50.68 3.78 -4.82
C MET A 1 -49.83 3.38 -6.01
N SER A 2 -48.65 3.98 -6.16
CA SER A 2 -47.68 3.60 -7.20
C SER A 2 -46.41 3.17 -6.52
N SER A 3 -46.15 1.87 -6.57
CA SER A 3 -44.92 1.22 -6.13
C SER A 3 -43.76 1.65 -7.03
N GLN A 4 -42.77 2.33 -6.47
CA GLN A 4 -41.47 2.47 -7.11
C GLN A 4 -40.66 1.18 -6.92
N PRO A 5 -39.90 0.74 -7.94
CA PRO A 5 -39.12 -0.48 -7.85
C PRO A 5 -37.89 -0.23 -6.98
N VAL A 6 -37.68 -1.14 -6.02
CA VAL A 6 -36.43 -1.24 -5.26
C VAL A 6 -35.39 -1.86 -6.19
N CYS A 7 -34.40 -1.06 -6.60
CA CYS A 7 -33.23 -1.58 -7.30
C CYS A 7 -32.31 -2.26 -6.28
N GLY A 8 -32.31 -3.59 -6.28
CA GLY A 8 -31.46 -4.43 -5.43
C GLY A 8 -30.13 -4.73 -6.11
N CYS A 9 -29.13 -3.88 -5.86
CA CYS A 9 -27.71 -4.21 -6.02
C CYS A 9 -26.90 -3.18 -5.22
N GLY A 10 -26.67 -3.48 -3.95
CA GLY A 10 -25.94 -2.66 -2.98
C GLY A 10 -24.41 -2.75 -3.13
N CYS A 11 -23.88 -2.73 -4.35
CA CYS A 11 -22.46 -2.46 -4.59
C CYS A 11 -22.33 -0.97 -4.90
N GLY A 12 -22.44 -0.17 -3.84
CA GLY A 12 -22.08 1.24 -3.88
C GLY A 12 -20.58 1.36 -4.16
N CYS A 13 -20.19 1.33 -5.43
CA CYS A 13 -18.92 1.88 -5.88
C CYS A 13 -18.98 3.38 -5.61
N ALA A 14 -18.80 3.78 -4.35
CA ALA A 14 -18.53 5.16 -4.01
C ALA A 14 -17.35 5.56 -4.88
N THR A 15 -17.61 6.44 -5.86
CA THR A 15 -16.51 7.11 -6.57
C THR A 15 -15.68 7.72 -5.45
N PRO A 16 -14.38 7.38 -5.31
CA PRO A 16 -13.58 8.00 -4.28
C PRO A 16 -13.56 9.49 -4.59
N THR A 17 -14.43 10.25 -3.91
CA THR A 17 -14.31 11.69 -3.84
C THR A 17 -12.93 11.91 -3.27
N LEU A 18 -12.02 12.40 -4.12
CA LEU A 18 -10.74 12.96 -3.74
C LEU A 18 -11.02 14.00 -2.67
N LYS A 19 -11.05 13.58 -1.40
CA LYS A 19 -11.09 14.50 -0.28
C LYS A 19 -9.69 15.10 -0.26
N ALA A 20 -9.53 16.26 -0.90
CA ALA A 20 -8.41 17.13 -0.62
C ALA A 20 -8.33 17.23 0.91
N ARG A 21 -7.23 16.76 1.50
CA ARG A 21 -7.00 16.93 2.93
C ARG A 21 -7.06 18.43 3.23
N GLU A 22 -7.78 18.80 4.28
CA GLU A 22 -8.07 20.19 4.65
C GLU A 22 -6.81 21.02 4.98
N ASP A 23 -5.65 20.37 5.18
CA ASP A 23 -4.40 20.97 5.69
C ASP A 23 -3.77 22.06 4.78
N GLY A 24 -4.47 22.57 3.77
CA GLY A 24 -4.01 23.63 2.86
C GLY A 24 -4.93 23.92 1.67
N ALA A 25 -6.24 23.70 1.83
CA ALA A 25 -7.24 24.21 0.88
C ALA A 25 -7.17 25.74 0.71
N ASP A 26 -6.59 26.46 1.67
CA ASP A 26 -6.46 27.91 1.68
C ASP A 26 -5.14 28.46 1.10
N LEU A 27 -4.22 27.58 0.65
CA LEU A 27 -2.92 28.00 0.14
C LEU A 27 -2.99 28.52 -1.30
N LYS A 28 -2.34 29.64 -1.55
CA LYS A 28 -2.22 30.23 -2.89
C LYS A 28 -0.95 29.72 -3.59
N PRO A 29 -0.97 29.51 -4.91
CA PRO A 29 0.28 29.28 -5.64
C PRO A 29 1.19 30.51 -5.49
N LEU A 30 2.50 30.27 -5.31
CA LEU A 30 3.49 31.35 -5.15
C LEU A 30 3.49 32.32 -6.34
N ASN A 31 3.43 31.79 -7.56
CA ASN A 31 3.23 32.58 -8.77
C ASN A 31 2.49 31.77 -9.86
N ALA A 32 2.33 32.34 -11.05
CA ALA A 32 1.60 31.73 -12.16
C ALA A 32 2.19 30.39 -12.62
N ALA A 33 3.52 30.23 -12.57
CA ALA A 33 4.20 28.99 -12.95
C ALA A 33 3.87 27.87 -11.95
N GLN A 34 3.91 28.13 -10.63
CA GLN A 34 3.43 27.17 -9.64
C GLN A 34 1.94 26.88 -9.82
N GLY A 35 1.11 27.90 -10.07
CA GLY A 35 -0.32 27.69 -10.35
C GLY A 35 -0.55 26.70 -11.50
N ALA A 36 0.21 26.83 -12.58
CA ALA A 36 0.16 25.92 -13.73
C ALA A 36 0.67 24.51 -13.39
N LEU A 37 1.74 24.39 -12.60
CA LEU A 37 2.26 23.10 -12.12
C LEU A 37 1.22 22.36 -11.28
N LEU A 38 0.58 23.04 -10.33
CA LEU A 38 -0.44 22.47 -9.45
C LEU A 38 -1.65 21.98 -10.24
N ALA A 39 -2.17 22.80 -11.15
CA ALA A 39 -3.32 22.45 -11.98
C ALA A 39 -3.03 21.25 -12.88
N GLN A 40 -1.88 21.24 -13.56
CA GLN A 40 -1.49 20.12 -14.43
C GLN A 40 -1.26 18.84 -13.64
N THR A 41 -0.62 18.91 -12.48
CA THR A 41 -0.37 17.73 -11.64
C THR A 41 -1.68 17.16 -11.10
N ALA A 42 -2.58 18.01 -10.60
CA ALA A 42 -3.89 17.58 -10.12
C ALA A 42 -4.72 16.91 -11.21
N GLN A 43 -4.75 17.50 -12.41
CA GLN A 43 -5.44 16.92 -13.56
C GLN A 43 -4.83 15.57 -13.95
N TYR A 44 -3.50 15.49 -14.06
CA TYR A 44 -2.80 14.27 -14.43
C TYR A 44 -3.05 13.13 -13.43
N VAL A 45 -2.99 13.41 -12.12
CA VAL A 45 -3.29 12.42 -11.07
C VAL A 45 -4.75 11.97 -11.15
N SER A 46 -5.69 12.90 -11.35
CA SER A 46 -7.10 12.57 -11.55
C SER A 46 -7.31 11.64 -12.74
N ASP A 47 -6.70 11.95 -13.89
CA ASP A 47 -6.80 11.14 -15.10
C ASP A 47 -6.20 9.74 -14.89
N MET A 48 -5.08 9.65 -14.18
CA MET A 48 -4.45 8.36 -13.85
C MET A 48 -5.31 7.52 -12.92
N ILE A 49 -5.97 8.12 -11.92
CA ILE A 49 -6.90 7.42 -11.04
C ILE A 49 -8.08 6.85 -11.85
N VAL A 50 -8.68 7.66 -12.72
CA VAL A 50 -9.79 7.22 -13.58
C VAL A 50 -9.36 6.03 -14.45
N LYS A 51 -8.23 6.15 -15.16
CA LYS A 51 -7.66 5.05 -15.95
C LYS A 51 -7.34 3.81 -15.10
N GLY A 52 -6.80 4.01 -13.91
CA GLY A 52 -6.51 2.96 -12.93
C GLY A 52 -7.74 2.17 -12.55
N LEU A 53 -8.85 2.85 -12.25
CA LEU A 53 -10.12 2.22 -11.89
C LEU A 53 -10.74 1.47 -13.07
N GLU A 54 -10.71 2.03 -14.28
CA GLU A 54 -11.19 1.36 -15.49
C GLU A 54 -10.37 0.09 -15.79
N HIS A 55 -9.05 0.19 -15.73
CA HIS A 55 -8.17 -0.95 -15.93
C HIS A 55 -8.37 -2.00 -14.83
N GLN A 56 -8.60 -1.59 -13.58
CA GLN A 56 -8.87 -2.51 -12.49
C GLN A 56 -10.18 -3.27 -12.70
N LYS A 57 -11.22 -2.63 -13.23
CA LYS A 57 -12.48 -3.29 -13.60
C LYS A 57 -12.26 -4.35 -14.69
N MET A 58 -11.46 -4.03 -15.71
CA MET A 58 -11.10 -5.00 -16.76
C MET A 58 -10.33 -6.18 -16.18
N LEU A 59 -9.28 -5.92 -15.41
CA LEU A 59 -8.51 -6.96 -14.75
C LEU A 59 -9.44 -7.85 -13.93
N ASN A 60 -10.32 -7.26 -13.11
CA ASN A 60 -11.32 -7.95 -12.30
C ASN A 60 -12.19 -8.89 -13.14
N ALA A 61 -12.75 -8.42 -14.26
CA ALA A 61 -13.55 -9.26 -15.17
C ALA A 61 -12.77 -10.44 -15.76
N GLU A 62 -11.46 -10.29 -16.00
CA GLU A 62 -10.63 -11.33 -16.62
C GLU A 62 -10.02 -12.34 -15.64
N HIS A 63 -10.31 -12.24 -14.33
CA HIS A 63 -9.70 -13.13 -13.33
C HIS A 63 -8.15 -13.14 -13.31
N ARG A 64 -7.49 -12.01 -13.68
CA ARG A 64 -6.03 -11.83 -13.67
C ARG A 64 -5.51 -11.06 -12.45
N SER A 65 -4.52 -11.63 -11.76
CA SER A 65 -3.74 -10.95 -10.71
C SER A 65 -2.45 -10.42 -11.31
N GLU A 66 -2.52 -9.21 -11.88
CA GLU A 66 -1.40 -8.52 -12.51
C GLU A 66 -1.24 -7.13 -11.89
N PHE A 67 -0.02 -6.59 -11.96
CA PHE A 67 0.22 -5.21 -11.57
C PHE A 67 -0.57 -4.27 -12.49
N ASN A 68 -1.33 -3.35 -11.90
CA ASN A 68 -2.07 -2.32 -12.63
C ASN A 68 -1.19 -1.06 -12.76
N PRO A 69 -0.64 -0.77 -13.97
CA PRO A 69 0.30 0.33 -14.15
C PRO A 69 -0.34 1.72 -14.05
N TYR A 70 -1.67 1.79 -14.00
CA TYR A 70 -2.39 3.05 -13.89
C TYR A 70 -2.87 3.33 -12.46
N LEU A 71 -2.95 2.29 -11.60
CA LEU A 71 -3.34 2.44 -10.20
C LEU A 71 -2.12 2.77 -9.33
N LEU A 72 -1.55 3.95 -9.57
CA LEU A 72 -0.34 4.45 -8.93
C LEU A 72 -0.61 5.40 -7.76
N TYR A 73 -1.75 6.09 -7.79
CA TYR A 73 -2.05 7.20 -6.88
C TYR A 73 -3.39 6.98 -6.18
N GLU A 74 -3.49 7.45 -4.93
CA GLU A 74 -4.78 7.53 -4.20
C GLU A 74 -5.39 8.93 -4.29
N GLY A 75 -4.56 9.93 -4.58
CA GLY A 75 -5.00 11.30 -4.74
C GLY A 75 -3.85 12.29 -4.85
N CYS A 76 -4.21 13.56 -5.01
CA CYS A 76 -3.26 14.67 -5.03
C CYS A 76 -3.54 15.58 -3.84
N VAL A 77 -2.51 15.91 -3.05
CA VAL A 77 -2.59 16.94 -2.01
C VAL A 77 -1.80 18.12 -2.53
N THR A 78 -2.49 19.18 -2.90
CA THR A 78 -2.05 20.24 -3.83
C THR A 78 -0.83 21.06 -3.45
N TYR A 79 -0.08 20.76 -2.38
CA TYR A 79 1.11 21.51 -2.00
C TYR A 79 2.19 20.65 -1.34
N SER A 80 3.43 20.85 -1.79
CA SER A 80 4.66 20.21 -1.30
C SER A 80 5.13 20.79 0.03
N GLU A 81 5.19 22.12 0.11
CA GLU A 81 5.73 22.88 1.25
C GLU A 81 5.00 24.24 1.35
N ARG A 82 4.67 24.66 2.59
CA ARG A 82 4.14 26.01 2.87
C ARG A 82 5.27 27.03 2.86
N CYS A 83 5.02 28.18 2.26
CA CYS A 83 6.01 29.24 2.12
C CYS A 83 5.42 30.64 2.30
N ASP A 84 6.31 31.59 2.58
CA ASP A 84 6.01 33.02 2.56
C ASP A 84 5.84 33.54 1.12
N ALA A 85 5.52 34.82 0.97
CA ALA A 85 5.35 35.45 -0.36
C ALA A 85 6.66 35.54 -1.17
N ALA A 86 7.81 35.32 -0.53
CA ALA A 86 9.12 35.28 -1.17
C ALA A 86 9.53 33.84 -1.55
N GLY A 87 8.73 32.83 -1.21
CA GLY A 87 9.01 31.43 -1.49
C GLY A 87 9.92 30.76 -0.47
N HIS A 88 10.20 31.37 0.68
CA HIS A 88 10.94 30.72 1.75
C HIS A 88 10.02 29.79 2.57
N PRO A 89 10.53 28.64 3.06
CA PRO A 89 9.74 27.75 3.91
C PRO A 89 9.18 28.49 5.14
N ASP A 90 7.86 28.46 5.29
CA ASP A 90 7.14 29.10 6.41
C ASP A 90 5.91 28.26 6.78
N PRO A 91 5.88 27.62 7.96
CA PRO A 91 4.73 26.85 8.42
C PRO A 91 3.42 27.65 8.51
N GLN A 92 3.50 28.96 8.74
CA GLN A 92 2.34 29.88 8.78
C GLN A 92 2.11 30.58 7.42
N GLY A 93 2.93 30.24 6.43
CA GLY A 93 2.89 30.79 5.09
C GLY A 93 1.56 30.52 4.39
N GLY A 94 1.12 31.52 3.62
CA GLY A 94 -0.10 31.47 2.82
C GLY A 94 0.11 30.93 1.40
N PHE A 95 1.33 30.53 1.04
CA PHE A 95 1.70 30.11 -0.31
C PHE A 95 2.25 28.67 -0.39
N CYS A 96 2.27 28.09 -1.58
CA CYS A 96 2.89 26.79 -1.86
C CYS A 96 3.84 26.81 -3.06
N ARG A 97 4.91 25.99 -2.97
CA ARG A 97 6.02 25.95 -3.96
C ARG A 97 5.91 24.86 -5.03
N GLY A 98 5.29 23.73 -4.70
CA GLY A 98 5.24 22.57 -5.58
C GLY A 98 4.01 21.71 -5.36
N ALA A 99 3.86 20.70 -6.20
CA ALA A 99 2.78 19.72 -6.13
C ALA A 99 3.20 18.50 -5.33
N ARG A 100 2.27 17.89 -4.60
CA ARG A 100 2.46 16.63 -3.91
C ARG A 100 1.31 15.67 -4.23
N GLY A 101 1.60 14.40 -4.40
CA GLY A 101 0.57 13.38 -4.58
C GLY A 101 0.78 12.19 -3.67
N ILE A 102 -0.32 11.53 -3.35
CA ILE A 102 -0.39 10.34 -2.49
C ILE A 102 -0.28 9.12 -3.39
N ILE A 103 0.67 8.26 -3.08
CA ILE A 103 0.93 7.01 -3.78
C ILE A 103 0.05 5.91 -3.20
N GLU A 104 -0.33 4.93 -4.03
CA GLU A 104 -1.23 3.82 -3.65
C GLU A 104 -0.80 3.00 -2.43
N SER A 105 0.50 2.95 -2.11
CA SER A 105 1.02 2.27 -0.92
C SER A 105 0.68 2.97 0.40
N SER A 106 -0.05 4.08 0.38
CA SER A 106 -0.41 4.85 1.57
C SER A 106 -1.48 4.18 2.42
N VAL A 107 -1.39 4.40 3.74
CA VAL A 107 -2.41 4.01 4.73
C VAL A 107 -2.43 5.05 5.84
N ALA A 108 -3.55 5.76 6.03
CA ALA A 108 -3.65 6.81 7.04
C ALA A 108 -3.29 6.29 8.46
N PRO A 109 -2.42 6.99 9.23
CA PRO A 109 -1.77 8.27 8.94
C PRO A 109 -0.43 8.20 8.20
N ASN A 110 0.08 7.02 7.85
CA ASN A 110 1.33 6.80 7.12
C ASN A 110 1.13 6.89 5.60
N PHE A 111 1.36 8.07 5.04
CA PHE A 111 1.24 8.31 3.61
C PHE A 111 2.59 8.32 2.92
N ASP A 112 2.62 7.65 1.77
CA ASP A 112 3.70 7.69 0.81
C ASP A 112 3.39 8.74 -0.24
N TYR A 113 4.37 9.58 -0.54
CA TYR A 113 4.19 10.72 -1.43
C TYR A 113 5.13 10.68 -2.62
N PHE A 114 4.75 11.37 -3.68
CA PHE A 114 5.69 11.98 -4.60
C PHE A 114 5.56 13.49 -4.51
N THR A 115 6.61 14.19 -4.95
CA THR A 115 6.61 15.65 -5.01
C THR A 115 7.22 16.12 -6.33
N ILE A 116 6.69 17.23 -6.84
CA ILE A 116 7.27 17.99 -7.95
C ILE A 116 7.41 19.44 -7.49
N ASP A 117 8.63 19.96 -7.47
CA ASP A 117 8.92 21.31 -6.97
C ASP A 117 9.96 22.02 -7.85
N TYR A 118 10.04 23.35 -7.76
CA TYR A 118 11.10 24.12 -8.38
C TYR A 118 12.39 24.06 -7.56
N VAL A 119 13.53 24.02 -8.24
CA VAL A 119 14.84 24.00 -7.56
C VAL A 119 15.28 25.42 -7.28
N GLY A 120 15.02 25.90 -6.06
CA GLY A 120 15.39 27.26 -5.64
C GLY A 120 14.67 28.32 -6.50
N ASP A 121 15.45 29.26 -7.04
CA ASP A 121 14.99 30.30 -7.98
C ASP A 121 15.22 29.92 -9.46
N SER A 122 15.49 28.64 -9.75
CA SER A 122 15.70 28.18 -11.12
C SER A 122 14.39 27.80 -11.83
N ASP A 123 14.41 27.83 -13.16
CA ASP A 123 13.31 27.33 -14.00
C ASP A 123 13.24 25.79 -14.07
N LYS A 124 14.13 25.09 -13.36
CA LYS A 124 14.14 23.64 -13.33
C LYS A 124 13.21 23.10 -12.25
N LEU A 125 12.59 21.97 -12.57
CA LEU A 125 11.79 21.18 -11.65
C LEU A 125 12.61 20.01 -11.13
N ILE A 126 12.26 19.54 -9.93
CA ILE A 126 12.70 18.25 -9.41
C ILE A 126 11.47 17.40 -9.14
N ALA A 127 11.46 16.22 -9.74
CA ALA A 127 10.49 15.16 -9.53
C ALA A 127 11.12 14.14 -8.58
N HIS A 128 10.53 13.89 -7.41
CA HIS A 128 11.08 12.93 -6.46
C HIS A 128 10.04 12.09 -5.72
N LEU A 129 10.51 10.93 -5.27
CA LEU A 129 9.79 10.03 -4.38
C LEU A 129 9.98 10.48 -2.93
N GLY A 130 8.87 10.68 -2.21
CA GLY A 130 8.82 11.25 -0.86
C GLY A 130 8.27 12.68 -0.80
N SER A 131 8.26 13.21 0.41
CA SER A 131 8.01 14.64 0.68
C SER A 131 9.31 15.44 0.59
N ARG A 132 9.19 16.76 0.68
CA ARG A 132 10.33 17.68 0.78
C ARG A 132 10.23 18.45 2.09
N ALA A 133 11.35 18.61 2.78
CA ALA A 133 11.47 19.51 3.92
C ALA A 133 12.67 20.42 3.67
N GLY A 134 12.41 21.67 3.28
CA GLY A 134 13.42 22.62 2.83
C GLY A 134 14.16 22.12 1.58
N ALA A 135 15.48 21.90 1.69
CA ALA A 135 16.31 21.45 0.59
C ALA A 135 16.36 19.91 0.42
N GLU A 136 15.94 19.15 1.43
CA GLU A 136 16.15 17.71 1.48
C GLU A 136 14.92 16.91 1.03
N GLN A 137 15.16 15.85 0.26
CA GLN A 137 14.14 14.85 -0.06
C GLN A 137 14.01 13.87 1.11
N SER A 138 12.79 13.66 1.61
CA SER A 138 12.54 12.73 2.71
C SER A 138 12.66 11.27 2.28
N GLY A 139 12.42 10.96 1.00
CA GLY A 139 12.26 9.59 0.51
C GLY A 139 10.98 8.92 1.02
N ILE A 140 10.91 7.61 0.79
CA ILE A 140 9.87 6.70 1.29
C ILE A 140 10.52 5.61 2.13
N LEU A 141 9.86 5.23 3.23
CA LEU A 141 10.28 4.11 4.04
C LEU A 141 9.95 2.79 3.34
N VAL A 142 10.89 1.87 3.35
CA VAL A 142 10.75 0.52 2.80
C VAL A 142 11.17 -0.51 3.83
N ASP A 143 10.39 -1.57 3.96
CA ASP A 143 10.76 -2.71 4.78
C ASP A 143 12.06 -3.31 4.24
N THR A 144 13.09 -3.34 5.08
CA THR A 144 14.36 -4.03 4.82
C THR A 144 14.73 -4.99 5.94
N ARG A 145 13.77 -5.33 6.81
CA ARG A 145 13.97 -6.23 7.97
C ARG A 145 14.50 -7.59 7.54
N TYR A 146 14.10 -8.03 6.35
CA TYR A 146 14.42 -9.34 5.82
C TYR A 146 15.44 -9.27 4.68
N PRO A 147 16.40 -10.21 4.60
CA PRO A 147 17.42 -10.23 3.53
C PRO A 147 16.84 -10.20 2.11
N LEU A 148 15.69 -10.84 1.89
CA LEU A 148 14.99 -10.82 0.60
C LEU A 148 14.53 -9.40 0.24
N ASN A 149 13.95 -8.67 1.19
CA ASN A 149 13.47 -7.32 0.99
C ASN A 149 14.66 -6.37 0.72
N LEU A 150 15.73 -6.50 1.51
CA LEU A 150 16.97 -5.74 1.31
C LEU A 150 17.60 -6.02 -0.07
N MET A 151 17.68 -7.29 -0.50
CA MET A 151 18.17 -7.66 -1.82
C MET A 151 17.29 -7.06 -2.94
N ARG A 152 15.96 -7.10 -2.80
CA ARG A 152 15.03 -6.52 -3.77
C ARG A 152 15.29 -5.02 -3.93
N LEU A 153 15.46 -4.30 -2.81
CA LEU A 153 15.78 -2.88 -2.80
C LEU A 153 17.15 -2.58 -3.46
N THR A 154 18.21 -3.21 -2.95
CA THR A 154 19.62 -2.89 -3.31
C THR A 154 20.03 -3.40 -4.69
N LYS A 155 19.42 -4.47 -5.21
CA LYS A 155 19.77 -5.05 -6.51
C LYS A 155 18.72 -4.74 -7.58
N GLN A 156 17.46 -5.02 -7.30
CA GLN A 156 16.43 -5.02 -8.34
C GLN A 156 15.90 -3.61 -8.60
N MET A 157 15.45 -2.91 -7.54
CA MET A 157 14.95 -1.54 -7.66
C MET A 157 16.08 -0.58 -8.02
N ARG A 158 17.21 -0.65 -7.31
CA ARG A 158 18.42 0.12 -7.64
C ARG A 158 18.86 -0.05 -9.10
N GLY A 159 18.86 -1.30 -9.58
CA GLY A 159 19.22 -1.62 -10.96
C GLY A 159 18.25 -1.01 -11.98
N ALA A 160 16.94 -1.02 -11.68
CA ALA A 160 15.91 -0.41 -12.52
C ALA A 160 16.07 1.11 -12.60
N TYR A 161 16.24 1.79 -11.46
CA TYR A 161 16.45 3.24 -11.42
C TYR A 161 17.72 3.68 -12.14
N ARG A 162 18.84 2.96 -11.92
CA ARG A 162 20.09 3.22 -12.64
C ARG A 162 19.94 3.06 -14.15
N LYS A 163 19.25 2.00 -14.61
CA LYS A 163 19.00 1.77 -16.04
C LYS A 163 18.18 2.91 -16.66
N ALA A 164 17.21 3.44 -15.91
CA ALA A 164 16.39 4.56 -16.32
C ALA A 164 17.03 5.95 -16.09
N LYS A 165 18.29 5.99 -15.64
CA LYS A 165 19.08 7.21 -15.38
C LYS A 165 18.45 8.13 -14.33
N TYR A 166 17.87 7.54 -13.28
CA TYR A 166 17.40 8.28 -12.10
C TYR A 166 18.47 8.31 -11.02
N GLU A 167 18.60 9.45 -10.38
CA GLU A 167 19.39 9.58 -9.16
C GLU A 167 18.65 8.89 -8.03
N HIS A 168 19.39 8.20 -7.17
CA HIS A 168 18.81 7.44 -6.07
C HIS A 168 19.80 7.23 -4.94
N GLU A 169 19.26 7.13 -3.74
CA GLU A 169 19.99 6.85 -2.50
C GLU A 169 19.16 5.89 -1.65
N ILE A 170 19.84 4.96 -0.98
CA ILE A 170 19.25 4.11 0.04
C ILE A 170 19.97 4.43 1.34
N ILE A 171 19.22 4.96 2.31
CA ILE A 171 19.73 5.29 3.63
C ILE A 171 19.24 4.21 4.58
N GLU A 172 20.18 3.44 5.15
CA GLU A 172 19.88 2.51 6.23
C GLU A 172 19.54 3.32 7.48
N ASN A 173 18.34 3.14 8.01
CA ASN A 173 17.92 3.87 9.20
C ASN A 173 18.52 3.21 10.46
N THR A 174 18.57 3.95 11.56
CA THR A 174 19.06 3.45 12.86
C THR A 174 18.26 2.28 13.41
N THR A 175 17.03 2.09 12.91
CA THR A 175 16.20 0.92 13.24
C THR A 175 16.47 -0.14 12.17
N PRO A 176 16.90 -1.37 12.54
CA PRO A 176 17.38 -2.39 11.60
C PRO A 176 16.29 -2.96 10.67
N THR A 177 15.06 -2.46 10.75
CA THR A 177 13.92 -3.00 10.03
C THR A 177 13.58 -2.23 8.77
N ASP A 178 14.04 -0.98 8.65
CA ASP A 178 13.53 -0.04 7.65
C ASP A 178 14.69 0.68 6.99
N SER A 179 14.56 0.96 5.70
CA SER A 179 15.45 1.86 4.97
C SER A 179 14.66 2.97 4.32
N THR A 180 15.32 4.09 4.04
CA THR A 180 14.73 5.20 3.30
C THR A 180 15.20 5.15 1.86
N LEU A 181 14.25 4.99 0.93
CA LEU A 181 14.49 5.06 -0.51
C LEU A 181 14.25 6.48 -1.00
N LYS A 182 15.30 7.13 -1.48
CA LYS A 182 15.23 8.41 -2.20
C LYS A 182 15.45 8.17 -3.68
N VAL A 183 14.60 8.73 -4.52
CA VAL A 183 14.74 8.68 -5.98
C VAL A 183 14.29 10.01 -6.54
N TRP A 184 15.06 10.60 -7.45
CA TRP A 184 14.71 11.89 -8.05
C TRP A 184 15.26 12.08 -9.45
N LYS A 185 14.72 13.11 -10.12
CA LYS A 185 15.19 13.59 -11.41
C LYS A 185 14.98 15.11 -11.52
N GLU A 186 15.99 15.82 -12.02
CA GLU A 186 15.81 17.19 -12.51
C GLU A 186 15.14 17.18 -13.88
N CYS A 187 14.16 18.05 -14.08
CA CYS A 187 13.32 18.12 -15.26
C CYS A 187 13.25 19.56 -15.77
N ALA A 188 13.20 19.72 -17.09
CA ALA A 188 13.12 21.03 -17.73
C ALA A 188 11.67 21.56 -17.86
N SER A 189 10.67 20.70 -17.64
CA SER A 189 9.26 21.05 -17.80
C SER A 189 8.35 20.22 -16.90
N VAL A 190 7.11 20.69 -16.71
CA VAL A 190 6.07 19.99 -15.94
C VAL A 190 5.76 18.63 -16.57
N ALA A 191 5.65 18.56 -17.90
CA ALA A 191 5.38 17.31 -18.61
C ALA A 191 6.49 16.27 -18.39
N GLU A 192 7.76 16.69 -18.43
CA GLU A 192 8.88 15.80 -18.14
C GLU A 192 8.88 15.35 -16.66
N ALA A 193 8.53 16.24 -15.74
CA ALA A 193 8.43 15.90 -14.32
C ALA A 193 7.33 14.88 -14.04
N LEU A 194 6.17 15.02 -14.68
CA LEU A 194 5.06 14.06 -14.55
C LEU A 194 5.44 12.68 -15.13
N ASP A 195 6.04 12.63 -16.32
CA ASP A 195 6.57 11.39 -16.91
C ASP A 195 7.64 10.72 -16.01
N ALA A 196 8.50 11.53 -15.40
CA ALA A 196 9.50 11.02 -14.46
C ALA A 196 8.85 10.41 -13.22
N ILE A 197 7.86 11.08 -12.61
CA ILE A 197 7.14 10.56 -11.45
C ILE A 197 6.37 9.29 -11.77
N GLU A 198 5.67 9.24 -12.91
CA GLU A 198 4.95 8.03 -13.34
C GLU A 198 5.89 6.82 -13.35
N LYS A 199 7.06 6.96 -13.97
CA LYS A 199 8.06 5.89 -14.07
C LYS A 199 8.70 5.55 -12.73
N ILE A 200 9.04 6.55 -11.91
CA ILE A 200 9.62 6.33 -10.58
C ILE A 200 8.63 5.55 -9.71
N VAL A 201 7.37 5.99 -9.65
CA VAL A 201 6.32 5.35 -8.84
C VAL A 201 5.97 3.97 -9.40
N THR A 202 5.95 3.79 -10.72
CA THR A 202 5.76 2.48 -11.35
C THR A 202 6.83 1.48 -10.92
N ILE A 203 8.12 1.84 -11.03
CA ILE A 203 9.23 0.96 -10.61
C ILE A 203 9.10 0.58 -9.13
N TYR A 204 8.69 1.54 -8.29
CA TYR A 204 8.43 1.29 -6.88
C TYR A 204 7.29 0.28 -6.69
N LEU A 205 6.08 0.60 -7.18
CA LEU A 205 4.89 -0.20 -6.92
C LEU A 205 4.94 -1.57 -7.62
N GLU A 206 5.57 -1.73 -8.78
CA GLU A 206 5.77 -3.05 -9.40
C GLU A 206 6.50 -4.03 -8.46
N ARG A 207 7.34 -3.53 -7.56
CA ARG A 207 8.15 -4.36 -6.66
C ARG A 207 7.59 -4.48 -5.26
N VAL A 208 6.90 -3.45 -4.78
CA VAL A 208 6.42 -3.41 -3.40
C VAL A 208 4.93 -3.15 -3.26
N SER A 209 4.13 -2.88 -4.30
CA SER A 209 2.68 -2.53 -4.28
C SER A 209 1.96 -2.79 -2.96
N LEU A 210 1.28 -3.94 -2.83
CA LEU A 210 0.46 -4.23 -1.66
C LEU A 210 1.32 -4.43 -0.39
N GLU A 211 2.57 -4.85 -0.56
CA GLU A 211 3.53 -4.99 0.53
C GLU A 211 3.88 -3.65 1.20
N GLY A 212 4.07 -2.57 0.43
CA GLY A 212 4.28 -1.23 0.96
C GLY A 212 3.07 -0.73 1.74
N LYS A 213 1.87 -1.03 1.21
CA LYS A 213 0.61 -0.72 1.90
C LYS A 213 0.48 -1.45 3.24
N PHE A 214 0.76 -2.75 3.25
CA PHE A 214 0.81 -3.54 4.48
C PHE A 214 1.89 -3.06 5.44
N PHE A 215 3.08 -2.71 4.94
CA PHE A 215 4.17 -2.18 5.76
C PHE A 215 3.75 -0.88 6.47
N ASN A 216 3.08 0.04 5.78
CA ASN A 216 2.54 1.25 6.39
C ASN A 216 1.47 0.94 7.44
N LEU A 217 0.63 -0.08 7.20
CA LEU A 217 -0.39 -0.53 8.15
C LEU A 217 0.19 -1.20 9.41
N PHE A 218 1.19 -2.08 9.27
CA PHE A 218 1.86 -2.75 10.41
C PHE A 218 2.46 -1.75 11.40
N ARG A 219 2.93 -0.61 10.91
CA ARG A 219 3.53 0.45 11.74
C ARG A 219 2.51 1.19 12.62
N ILE A 220 1.22 1.13 12.29
CA ILE A 220 0.13 1.82 13.02
C ILE A 220 -0.88 0.86 13.65
N ARG A 221 -0.80 -0.43 13.33
CA ARG A 221 -1.66 -1.50 13.87
C ARG A 221 -0.80 -2.53 14.61
N PRO A 222 -0.66 -2.40 15.95
CA PRO A 222 0.15 -3.32 16.76
C PRO A 222 -0.35 -4.77 16.75
N ASN A 223 -1.63 -4.99 16.46
CA ASN A 223 -2.24 -6.31 16.33
C ASN A 223 -2.08 -6.90 14.93
N MET A 224 -1.26 -6.32 14.06
CA MET A 224 -1.07 -6.77 12.69
C MET A 224 0.40 -6.87 12.32
N ILE A 225 0.79 -7.97 11.69
CA ILE A 225 2.20 -8.27 11.41
C ILE A 225 2.38 -9.13 10.17
N GLU A 226 3.50 -8.95 9.46
CA GLU A 226 3.91 -9.87 8.41
C GLU A 226 4.46 -11.17 9.00
N ILE A 227 3.97 -12.30 8.50
CA ILE A 227 4.39 -13.64 8.89
C ILE A 227 5.37 -14.22 7.86
N HIS A 228 6.46 -14.73 8.41
CA HIS A 228 7.60 -15.32 7.75
C HIS A 228 7.94 -16.65 8.40
N ASP A 229 8.83 -17.40 7.78
CA ASP A 229 9.25 -18.69 8.34
C ASP A 229 10.01 -18.56 9.67
N ASP A 230 10.59 -17.39 9.96
CA ASP A 230 11.37 -17.12 11.16
C ASP A 230 10.54 -16.62 12.35
N ASN A 231 9.29 -16.19 12.14
CA ASN A 231 8.37 -15.76 13.19
C ASN A 231 7.06 -16.54 13.24
N LEU A 232 6.84 -17.50 12.33
CA LEU A 232 5.60 -18.30 12.27
C LEU A 232 5.29 -18.99 13.62
N GLN A 233 6.32 -19.51 14.29
CA GLN A 233 6.20 -20.19 15.59
C GLN A 233 5.73 -19.26 16.73
N ASP A 234 5.73 -17.94 16.53
CA ASP A 234 5.22 -16.98 17.51
C ASP A 234 3.69 -16.90 17.51
N PHE A 235 3.06 -17.40 16.44
CA PHE A 235 1.61 -17.31 16.21
C PHE A 235 0.91 -18.65 16.29
N ILE A 236 1.58 -19.72 15.82
CA ILE A 236 1.00 -21.05 15.73
C ILE A 236 1.92 -22.11 16.33
N ARG A 237 1.33 -23.21 16.81
CA ARG A 237 2.07 -24.38 17.24
C ARG A 237 2.66 -25.06 16.02
N ILE A 238 3.99 -25.21 16.04
CA ILE A 238 4.73 -25.99 15.07
C ILE A 238 5.32 -27.19 15.82
N PRO A 239 5.06 -28.44 15.38
CA PRO A 239 5.61 -29.61 16.04
C PRO A 239 7.13 -29.53 16.21
N GLY A 240 7.61 -29.66 17.46
CA GLY A 240 9.03 -29.58 17.80
C GLY A 240 9.60 -28.17 18.00
N GLU A 241 8.80 -27.12 17.82
CA GLU A 241 9.14 -25.72 18.12
C GLU A 241 8.14 -25.10 19.12
N GLU A 242 7.64 -25.90 20.08
CA GLU A 242 6.61 -25.44 21.01
C GLU A 242 7.11 -24.32 21.94
N LYS A 243 6.25 -23.30 22.16
CA LYS A 243 6.52 -22.16 23.05
C LYS A 243 5.63 -22.19 24.29
N PRO A 244 6.00 -21.49 25.38
CA PRO A 244 5.21 -21.47 26.62
C PRO A 244 3.81 -20.87 26.46
N SER A 245 3.65 -19.92 25.53
CA SER A 245 2.39 -19.23 25.28
C SER A 245 2.26 -18.82 23.82
N TYR A 246 1.03 -18.79 23.34
CA TYR A 246 0.62 -18.30 22.02
C TYR A 246 -0.45 -17.22 22.19
N PRO A 247 -0.66 -16.34 21.19
CA PRO A 247 -1.78 -15.41 21.21
C PRO A 247 -3.12 -16.15 21.36
N GLU A 248 -4.06 -15.54 22.08
CA GLU A 248 -5.37 -16.16 22.31
C GLU A 248 -6.14 -16.35 21.01
N ARG A 249 -6.15 -15.33 20.14
CA ARG A 249 -6.92 -15.30 18.89
C ARG A 249 -6.00 -14.83 17.75
N VAL A 250 -5.87 -15.63 16.70
CA VAL A 250 -5.08 -15.28 15.52
C VAL A 250 -5.89 -15.53 14.25
N LEU A 251 -5.92 -14.55 13.35
CA LEU A 251 -6.34 -14.74 11.96
C LEU A 251 -5.10 -14.63 11.06
N LEU A 252 -4.67 -15.75 10.49
CA LEU A 252 -3.66 -15.74 9.43
C LEU A 252 -4.33 -15.47 8.09
N ILE A 253 -3.88 -14.43 7.40
CA ILE A 253 -4.42 -13.99 6.13
C ILE A 253 -3.33 -14.08 5.06
N THR A 254 -3.57 -14.84 4.00
CA THR A 254 -2.61 -14.96 2.91
C THR A 254 -2.84 -13.86 1.87
N SER A 255 -1.77 -13.34 1.26
CA SER A 255 -1.83 -12.36 0.19
C SER A 255 -0.72 -12.58 -0.83
N THR A 256 -0.75 -11.86 -1.94
CA THR A 256 0.40 -11.68 -2.83
C THR A 256 0.60 -10.21 -3.10
N ARG A 257 1.81 -9.80 -3.49
CA ARG A 257 2.15 -8.38 -3.72
C ARG A 257 1.28 -7.68 -4.78
N VAL A 258 0.72 -8.44 -5.72
CA VAL A 258 -0.08 -7.92 -6.85
C VAL A 258 -1.48 -8.54 -6.89
N CYS A 259 -1.96 -9.10 -5.78
CA CYS A 259 -3.29 -9.71 -5.74
C CYS A 259 -4.37 -8.63 -5.80
N ARG A 260 -5.10 -8.58 -6.92
CA ARG A 260 -6.26 -7.70 -7.08
C ARG A 260 -7.35 -7.90 -6.02
N ARG A 261 -7.55 -9.14 -5.55
CA ARG A 261 -8.63 -9.51 -4.62
C ARG A 261 -8.27 -8.97 -3.24
N CYS A 262 -7.03 -9.18 -2.81
CA CYS A 262 -6.51 -8.60 -1.58
C CYS A 262 -6.50 -7.07 -1.62
N ARG A 263 -6.31 -6.46 -2.81
CA ARG A 263 -6.39 -5.00 -2.98
C ARG A 263 -7.81 -4.46 -2.89
N ALA A 264 -8.78 -5.13 -3.52
CA ALA A 264 -10.19 -4.75 -3.47
C ALA A 264 -10.73 -4.76 -2.03
N GLU A 265 -10.37 -5.78 -1.26
CA GLU A 265 -10.82 -5.94 0.13
C GLU A 265 -9.97 -5.16 1.15
N PHE A 266 -8.99 -4.36 0.70
CA PHE A 266 -7.98 -3.84 1.62
C PHE A 266 -8.54 -2.89 2.66
N GLN A 267 -9.47 -2.02 2.26
CA GLN A 267 -10.08 -1.08 3.18
C GLN A 267 -10.91 -1.83 4.24
N GLU A 268 -11.86 -2.65 3.81
CA GLU A 268 -12.82 -3.29 4.71
C GLU A 268 -12.16 -4.35 5.61
N VAL A 269 -11.35 -5.25 5.03
CA VAL A 269 -10.77 -6.38 5.77
C VAL A 269 -9.49 -5.99 6.50
N PHE A 270 -8.55 -5.33 5.83
CA PHE A 270 -7.24 -5.06 6.44
C PHE A 270 -7.22 -3.78 7.25
N THR A 271 -7.94 -2.73 6.86
CA THR A 271 -7.87 -1.44 7.56
C THR A 271 -8.95 -1.32 8.64
N ASP A 272 -10.21 -1.53 8.26
CA ASP A 272 -11.35 -1.25 9.14
C ASP A 272 -11.58 -2.39 10.14
N TYR A 273 -11.61 -3.63 9.67
CA TYR A 273 -11.83 -4.78 10.55
C TYR A 273 -10.70 -4.98 11.58
N THR A 274 -9.43 -4.82 11.18
CA THR A 274 -8.30 -4.95 12.13
C THR A 274 -8.31 -3.84 13.19
N ALA A 275 -8.83 -2.65 12.86
CA ALA A 275 -9.00 -1.56 13.81
C ALA A 275 -10.14 -1.81 14.79
N ALA A 276 -11.23 -2.45 14.32
CA ALA A 276 -12.39 -2.79 15.13
C ALA A 276 -12.12 -3.95 16.12
N HIS A 277 -11.12 -4.81 15.83
CA HIS A 277 -10.80 -6.01 16.61
C HIS A 277 -9.36 -6.02 17.15
N PRO A 278 -8.98 -5.09 18.05
CA PRO A 278 -7.62 -5.02 18.61
C PRO A 278 -7.23 -6.26 19.44
N GLU A 279 -8.20 -7.06 19.88
CA GLU A 279 -8.01 -8.30 20.63
C GLU A 279 -7.57 -9.50 19.77
N ILE A 280 -7.69 -9.40 18.43
CA ILE A 280 -7.30 -10.44 17.49
C ILE A 280 -5.94 -10.07 16.88
N GLN A 281 -5.00 -11.03 16.86
CA GLN A 281 -3.75 -10.88 16.12
C GLN A 281 -3.95 -11.26 14.66
N PHE A 282 -3.62 -10.36 13.75
CA PHE A 282 -3.72 -10.53 12.31
C PHE A 282 -2.33 -10.78 11.71
N GLY A 283 -2.09 -12.00 11.23
CA GLY A 283 -0.83 -12.37 10.59
C GLY A 283 -0.95 -12.40 9.07
N VAL A 284 -0.28 -11.51 8.35
CA VAL A 284 -0.32 -11.48 6.87
C VAL A 284 0.84 -12.27 6.29
N VAL A 285 0.54 -13.23 5.42
CA VAL A 285 1.55 -14.07 4.76
C VAL A 285 1.56 -13.78 3.27
N PHE A 286 2.68 -13.26 2.74
CA PHE A 286 2.87 -13.15 1.29
C PHE A 286 3.30 -14.49 0.69
N THR A 287 2.40 -15.14 -0.06
CA THR A 287 2.64 -16.48 -0.61
C THR A 287 3.57 -16.48 -1.83
N ASP A 288 3.89 -15.31 -2.38
CA ASP A 288 4.84 -15.12 -3.47
C ASP A 288 6.26 -14.78 -2.98
N LYS A 289 6.50 -14.81 -1.66
CA LYS A 289 7.83 -14.86 -1.05
C LYS A 289 8.22 -16.32 -0.74
N PRO A 290 9.52 -16.66 -0.57
CA PRO A 290 9.94 -17.99 -0.11
C PRO A 290 9.30 -18.33 1.25
N LYS A 291 8.76 -19.55 1.38
CA LYS A 291 7.98 -20.01 2.54
C LYS A 291 8.22 -21.50 2.82
N MET A 292 9.45 -21.86 3.14
CA MET A 292 9.88 -23.23 3.38
C MET A 292 9.20 -23.89 4.59
N LYS A 293 8.81 -23.12 5.62
CA LYS A 293 8.09 -23.65 6.79
C LYS A 293 6.57 -23.48 6.67
N PHE A 294 6.10 -22.32 6.23
CA PHE A 294 4.66 -22.04 6.21
C PHE A 294 3.87 -23.02 5.32
N ILE A 295 4.39 -23.36 4.14
CA ILE A 295 3.67 -24.24 3.21
C ILE A 295 3.44 -25.64 3.79
N PRO A 296 4.47 -26.39 4.23
CA PRO A 296 4.24 -27.72 4.79
C PRO A 296 3.37 -27.71 6.06
N VAL A 297 3.58 -26.74 6.95
CA VAL A 297 2.86 -26.67 8.22
C VAL A 297 1.40 -26.27 8.01
N VAL A 298 1.17 -25.15 7.33
CA VAL A 298 -0.17 -24.55 7.26
C VAL A 298 -0.96 -25.08 6.07
N PHE A 299 -0.40 -25.06 4.87
CA PHE A 299 -1.15 -25.44 3.67
C PHE A 299 -1.31 -26.94 3.51
N GLU A 300 -0.27 -27.71 3.80
CA GLU A 300 -0.30 -29.17 3.69
C GLU A 300 -0.82 -29.80 4.98
N GLY A 301 -0.28 -29.40 6.14
CA GLY A 301 -0.68 -29.92 7.46
C GLY A 301 -2.08 -29.49 7.90
N HIS A 302 -2.29 -28.20 8.15
CA HIS A 302 -3.57 -27.73 8.72
C HIS A 302 -4.70 -27.65 7.69
N CYS A 303 -4.41 -27.22 6.47
CA CYS A 303 -5.42 -26.96 5.44
C CYS A 303 -5.65 -28.14 4.47
N GLY A 304 -5.01 -29.29 4.70
CA GLY A 304 -5.25 -30.52 3.94
C GLY A 304 -4.83 -30.47 2.48
N GLY A 305 -3.74 -29.76 2.14
CA GLY A 305 -3.21 -29.71 0.77
C GLY A 305 -3.91 -28.69 -0.12
N VAL A 306 -4.19 -27.50 0.42
CA VAL A 306 -4.98 -26.44 -0.25
C VAL A 306 -4.42 -26.01 -1.61
N ARG A 307 -3.14 -26.25 -1.89
CA ARG A 307 -2.53 -25.95 -3.21
C ARG A 307 -3.20 -26.66 -4.38
N ASN A 308 -3.79 -27.82 -4.15
CA ASN A 308 -4.45 -28.62 -5.18
C ASN A 308 -5.96 -28.40 -5.24
N SER A 309 -6.50 -27.51 -4.40
CA SER A 309 -7.95 -27.30 -4.24
C SER A 309 -8.57 -26.30 -5.23
N GLY A 310 -7.74 -25.57 -5.99
CA GLY A 310 -8.22 -24.51 -6.90
C GLY A 310 -8.60 -23.19 -6.22
N PHE A 311 -8.44 -23.09 -4.90
CA PHE A 311 -8.63 -21.84 -4.17
C PHE A 311 -7.50 -20.83 -4.42
N VAL A 312 -7.81 -19.54 -4.27
CA VAL A 312 -6.85 -18.45 -4.45
C VAL A 312 -6.93 -17.45 -3.29
N THR A 313 -5.86 -16.68 -3.08
CA THR A 313 -5.80 -15.65 -2.03
C THR A 313 -6.91 -14.59 -2.19
N PRO A 314 -7.40 -13.98 -1.10
CA PRO A 314 -6.99 -14.23 0.29
C PRO A 314 -7.64 -15.48 0.90
N PHE A 315 -6.84 -16.23 1.66
CA PHE A 315 -7.27 -17.28 2.58
C PHE A 315 -7.24 -16.72 4.00
N ILE A 316 -8.20 -17.10 4.83
CA ILE A 316 -8.30 -16.66 6.22
C ILE A 316 -8.35 -17.91 7.11
N ILE A 317 -7.36 -18.05 7.97
CA ILE A 317 -7.10 -19.27 8.73
C ILE A 317 -7.09 -18.90 10.23
N PRO A 318 -8.12 -19.29 10.99
CA PRO A 318 -8.24 -19.02 12.41
C PRO A 318 -7.40 -19.99 13.25
N TYR A 319 -6.72 -19.44 14.25
CA TYR A 319 -6.05 -20.17 15.31
C TYR A 319 -6.44 -19.63 16.67
N ARG A 320 -6.50 -20.53 17.67
CA ARG A 320 -6.71 -20.20 19.07
C ARG A 320 -5.61 -20.83 19.91
N LYS A 321 -4.87 -20.03 20.68
CA LYS A 321 -3.72 -20.51 21.49
C LYS A 321 -2.73 -21.36 20.66
N GLY A 322 -2.50 -20.92 19.43
CA GLY A 322 -1.63 -21.54 18.44
C GLY A 322 -2.17 -22.80 17.77
N GLU A 323 -3.37 -23.26 18.12
CA GLU A 323 -4.01 -24.44 17.51
C GLU A 323 -4.95 -24.03 16.39
N TYR A 324 -4.90 -24.75 15.27
CA TYR A 324 -5.79 -24.52 14.14
C TYR A 324 -7.23 -24.86 14.52
N CYS A 325 -8.19 -23.97 14.22
CA CYS A 325 -9.59 -24.18 14.60
C CYS A 325 -10.37 -25.14 13.69
N GLY A 326 -9.70 -25.88 12.80
CA GLY A 326 -10.32 -26.95 12.00
C GLY A 326 -10.95 -26.52 10.67
N ARG A 327 -11.09 -25.20 10.42
CA ARG A 327 -11.61 -24.66 9.16
C ARG A 327 -10.88 -23.38 8.74
N TYR A 328 -10.81 -23.12 7.44
CA TYR A 328 -10.39 -21.84 6.85
C TYR A 328 -11.47 -21.26 5.91
N LEU A 329 -11.41 -19.96 5.62
CA LEU A 329 -12.16 -19.32 4.53
C LEU A 329 -11.26 -19.25 3.31
N ALA A 330 -11.76 -19.76 2.20
CA ALA A 330 -11.12 -19.69 0.90
C ALA A 330 -12.18 -19.69 -0.18
N THR A 331 -11.81 -19.15 -1.34
CA THR A 331 -12.71 -18.93 -2.47
C THR A 331 -11.97 -19.26 -3.75
N GLY A 332 -12.70 -19.78 -4.73
CA GLY A 332 -12.15 -20.11 -6.03
C GLY A 332 -11.78 -18.87 -6.82
N LYS A 333 -11.10 -19.07 -7.96
CA LYS A 333 -10.71 -17.98 -8.87
C LYS A 333 -11.90 -17.15 -9.37
N HIS A 334 -13.07 -17.76 -9.50
CA HIS A 334 -14.29 -17.16 -10.04
C HIS A 334 -15.27 -16.64 -8.99
N ASP A 335 -14.99 -16.90 -7.71
CA ASP A 335 -15.85 -16.47 -6.61
C ASP A 335 -15.41 -15.10 -6.09
N GLU A 336 -16.31 -14.38 -5.42
CA GLU A 336 -15.96 -13.19 -4.65
C GLU A 336 -15.00 -13.56 -3.51
N PRO A 337 -14.07 -12.67 -3.11
CA PRO A 337 -13.22 -12.91 -1.95
C PRO A 337 -14.06 -13.01 -0.66
N PRO A 338 -13.52 -13.63 0.41
CA PRO A 338 -14.21 -13.67 1.70
C PRO A 338 -14.56 -12.25 2.17
N SER A 339 -15.83 -12.02 2.46
CA SER A 339 -16.33 -10.71 2.93
C SER A 339 -16.09 -10.52 4.42
N VAL A 340 -16.20 -9.28 4.91
CA VAL A 340 -16.17 -8.99 6.36
C VAL A 340 -17.24 -9.77 7.12
N ALA A 341 -18.41 -10.00 6.53
CA ALA A 341 -19.47 -10.79 7.15
C ALA A 341 -19.06 -12.27 7.32
N ASP A 342 -18.36 -12.84 6.34
CA ASP A 342 -17.83 -14.21 6.43
C ASP A 342 -16.78 -14.32 7.53
N ILE A 343 -15.90 -13.32 7.64
CA ILE A 343 -14.87 -13.23 8.68
C ILE A 343 -15.51 -13.12 10.06
N GLN A 344 -16.49 -12.22 10.21
CA GLN A 344 -17.18 -12.00 11.46
C GLN A 344 -17.87 -13.28 11.96
N LYS A 345 -18.55 -14.00 11.06
CA LYS A 345 -19.17 -15.28 11.37
C LYS A 345 -18.14 -16.32 11.84
N MET A 346 -16.98 -16.38 11.19
CA MET A 346 -15.88 -17.26 11.60
C MET A 346 -15.34 -16.89 12.99
N VAL A 347 -15.17 -15.60 13.27
CA VAL A 347 -14.72 -15.10 14.57
C VAL A 347 -15.71 -15.47 15.66
N GLU A 348 -17.01 -15.28 15.44
CA GLU A 348 -18.06 -15.69 16.38
C GLU A 348 -18.08 -17.20 16.63
N GLU A 349 -17.80 -18.01 15.61
CA GLU A 349 -17.79 -19.47 15.74
C GLU A 349 -16.61 -19.98 16.59
N TYR A 350 -15.40 -19.43 16.40
CA TYR A 350 -14.18 -20.00 16.98
C TYR A 350 -13.61 -19.23 18.17
N PHE A 351 -13.93 -17.94 18.30
CA PHE A 351 -13.35 -17.06 19.32
C PHE A 351 -14.33 -16.64 20.42
N ALA A 352 -15.61 -16.98 20.30
CA ALA A 352 -16.60 -16.77 21.36
C ALA A 352 -16.28 -17.53 22.66
#